data_AF-A0A3G9GTV4-F1
#
_entry.id   AF-A0A3G9GTV4-F1
#
_cell.length_a   1.000
_cell.length_b   1.000
_cell.length_c   1.000
_cell.angle_alpha   90.00
_cell.angle_beta   90.00
_cell.angle_gamma   90.00
#
_symmetry.space_group_name_H-M   'P 1'
#
loop_
_entity.id
_entity.type
_entity.pdbx_description
1 polymer ?
#
loop_
_entity_poly.entity_id
_entity_poly.type
_entity_poly.pdbx_seq_one_letter_code
_entity_poly.pdbx_strand_id
1 'polypeptide(L)'
;MLDYKKAALLFEDRAESGDYFDSASAELSRTTLRSLICEDERKLLFLLGDPGVGKSHMLETVAEEMKGERLIVHLKEPFFEPKEFLERLLREAGEPTGGEIDGMKRAAVDIYGQREHLVMIDEAQLLDEKSLELLRILADTKAFRLLLSMHKREGEEILARPHFRTRSHRVVEIGELSEDEVRRYIESRLGKSGLGDISGMFGPRHYKRIYRYSGGNFRTVKRMMQTLFELMRHAKENGLSKYSVPSDCTLDMAALDLELIDA
;
A
#
# COMPACT_ATOMS: atom_id res chain seq x y z
N MET A 1 -15.05 -27.33 -8.46
CA MET A 1 -15.86 -26.56 -9.43
C MET A 1 -15.17 -25.20 -9.59
N LEU A 2 -14.85 -24.77 -10.82
CA LEU A 2 -14.16 -23.49 -11.04
C LEU A 2 -15.04 -22.32 -10.60
N ASP A 3 -14.63 -21.59 -9.57
CA ASP A 3 -15.35 -20.47 -8.96
C ASP A 3 -14.75 -19.12 -9.39
N TYR A 4 -15.11 -18.67 -10.60
CA TYR A 4 -14.65 -17.40 -11.14
C TYR A 4 -15.25 -16.18 -10.42
N LYS A 5 -16.40 -16.34 -9.74
CA LYS A 5 -16.96 -15.26 -8.93
C LYS A 5 -16.06 -15.00 -7.73
N LYS A 6 -15.66 -16.04 -7.01
CA LYS A 6 -14.68 -15.93 -5.92
C LYS A 6 -13.36 -15.40 -6.45
N ALA A 7 -12.88 -15.90 -7.59
CA ALA A 7 -11.64 -15.42 -8.20
C ALA A 7 -11.67 -13.90 -8.48
N ALA A 8 -12.73 -13.38 -9.11
CA ALA A 8 -12.87 -11.93 -9.36
C ALA A 8 -12.85 -11.10 -8.08
N LEU A 9 -13.60 -11.54 -7.05
CA LEU A 9 -13.66 -10.85 -5.75
C LEU A 9 -12.28 -10.74 -5.08
N LEU A 10 -11.39 -11.73 -5.25
CA LEU A 10 -10.04 -11.69 -4.68
C LEU A 10 -9.15 -10.58 -5.25
N PHE A 11 -9.45 -10.09 -6.45
CA PHE A 11 -8.68 -9.07 -7.15
C PHE A 11 -9.38 -7.71 -7.18
N GLU A 12 -10.53 -7.56 -6.51
CA GLU A 12 -11.16 -6.25 -6.32
C GLU A 12 -10.19 -5.27 -5.66
N ASP A 13 -10.36 -3.97 -5.97
CA ASP A 13 -9.55 -2.91 -5.37
C ASP A 13 -9.99 -2.60 -3.91
N ARG A 14 -9.93 -3.62 -3.05
CA ARG A 14 -10.10 -3.50 -1.61
C ARG A 14 -8.75 -3.60 -0.90
N ALA A 15 -8.62 -2.78 0.13
CA ALA A 15 -7.61 -2.87 1.17
C ALA A 15 -7.93 -4.11 2.05
N GLU A 16 -7.34 -5.26 1.72
CA GLU A 16 -7.49 -6.47 2.54
C GLU A 16 -6.18 -6.76 3.27
N SER A 17 -6.28 -6.90 4.60
CA SER A 17 -5.17 -7.24 5.49
C SER A 17 -4.76 -8.71 5.34
N GLY A 18 -3.46 -8.98 5.34
CA GLY A 18 -2.90 -10.32 5.59
C GLY A 18 -2.31 -11.08 4.39
N ASP A 19 -2.37 -10.53 3.18
CA ASP A 19 -1.97 -11.23 1.95
C ASP A 19 -0.78 -10.61 1.19
N TYR A 20 -0.01 -9.76 1.87
CA TYR A 20 1.00 -8.92 1.22
C TYR A 20 2.16 -9.70 0.60
N PHE A 21 2.11 -9.76 -0.73
CA PHE A 21 3.20 -9.82 -1.70
C PHE A 21 4.42 -10.72 -1.46
N ASP A 22 4.35 -11.90 -2.10
CA ASP A 22 5.41 -12.87 -2.38
C ASP A 22 6.40 -12.41 -3.48
N SER A 23 6.62 -11.10 -3.60
CA SER A 23 7.58 -10.52 -4.55
C SER A 23 8.87 -10.19 -3.81
N ALA A 24 10.02 -10.51 -4.40
CA ALA A 24 11.31 -10.28 -3.74
C ALA A 24 11.54 -8.78 -3.45
N SER A 25 11.10 -7.88 -4.33
CA SER A 25 11.22 -6.44 -4.14
C SER A 25 10.33 -5.92 -3.01
N ALA A 26 9.03 -6.25 -2.99
CA ALA A 26 8.16 -5.80 -1.91
C ALA A 26 8.54 -6.44 -0.56
N GLU A 27 8.99 -7.69 -0.55
CA GLU A 27 9.46 -8.35 0.67
C GLU A 27 10.74 -7.69 1.22
N LEU A 28 11.66 -7.31 0.34
CA LEU A 28 12.83 -6.53 0.71
C LEU A 28 12.43 -5.15 1.26
N SER A 29 11.53 -4.44 0.59
CA SER A 29 11.04 -3.13 1.05
C SER A 29 10.30 -3.25 2.38
N ARG A 30 9.48 -4.29 2.58
CA ARG A 30 8.78 -4.60 3.84
C ARG A 30 9.76 -4.89 4.97
N THR A 31 10.74 -5.76 4.73
CA THR A 31 11.77 -6.13 5.71
C THR A 31 12.64 -4.93 6.09
N THR A 32 13.03 -4.14 5.09
CA THR A 32 13.78 -2.89 5.29
C THR A 32 12.96 -1.91 6.11
N LEU A 33 11.70 -1.69 5.75
CA LEU A 33 10.81 -0.78 6.45
C LEU A 33 10.60 -1.22 7.91
N ARG A 34 10.37 -2.52 8.15
CA ARG A 34 10.27 -3.09 9.50
C ARG A 34 11.54 -2.88 10.30
N SER A 35 12.71 -3.15 9.71
CA SER A 35 14.01 -2.90 10.35
C SER A 35 14.16 -1.44 10.76
N LEU A 36 13.86 -0.50 9.85
CA LEU A 36 13.94 0.95 10.10
C LEU A 36 12.96 1.43 11.17
N ILE A 37 11.77 0.82 11.25
CA ILE A 37 10.78 1.11 12.30
C ILE A 37 11.25 0.64 13.68
N CYS A 38 12.02 -0.45 13.74
CA CYS A 38 12.56 -1.03 14.97
C CYS A 38 13.92 -0.46 15.40
N GLU A 39 14.60 0.35 14.59
CA GLU A 39 15.84 1.03 15.00
C GLU A 39 15.60 1.92 16.23
N ASP A 40 16.53 2.04 17.16
CA ASP A 40 16.36 2.94 18.33
C ASP A 40 16.21 4.42 17.92
N GLU A 41 16.89 4.82 16.84
CA GLU A 41 16.83 6.20 16.36
C GLU A 41 15.51 6.46 15.62
N ARG A 42 14.64 7.31 16.21
CA ARG A 42 13.36 7.75 15.65
C ARG A 42 13.51 8.75 14.49
N LYS A 43 14.08 8.29 13.37
CA LYS A 43 14.16 9.05 12.12
C LYS A 43 12.79 9.12 11.44
N LEU A 44 12.56 10.21 10.71
CA LEU A 44 11.41 10.32 9.81
C LEU A 44 11.57 9.34 8.64
N LEU A 45 10.56 8.50 8.42
CA LEU A 45 10.56 7.50 7.36
C LEU A 45 9.65 7.95 6.22
N PHE A 46 10.11 7.79 5.00
CA PHE A 46 9.36 8.05 3.78
C PHE A 46 9.20 6.76 2.99
N LEU A 47 7.98 6.46 2.58
CA LEU A 47 7.65 5.40 1.64
C LEU A 47 7.23 6.03 0.31
N LEU A 48 8.12 5.99 -0.67
CA LEU A 48 7.90 6.60 -1.98
C LEU A 48 7.57 5.55 -3.02
N GLY A 49 6.80 5.94 -4.03
CA GLY A 49 6.48 5.07 -5.15
C GLY A 49 5.39 5.67 -6.02
N ASP A 50 5.29 5.23 -7.26
CA ASP A 50 4.30 5.76 -8.20
C ASP A 50 2.86 5.37 -7.82
N PRO A 51 1.85 6.04 -8.38
CA PRO A 51 0.45 5.67 -8.15
C PRO A 51 0.20 4.20 -8.52
N GLY A 52 -0.45 3.46 -7.61
CA GLY A 52 -0.85 2.07 -7.89
C GLY A 52 0.22 1.00 -7.67
N VAL A 53 1.42 1.31 -7.17
CA VAL A 53 2.47 0.30 -6.86
C VAL A 53 2.24 -0.46 -5.54
N GLY A 54 1.20 -0.12 -4.77
CA GLY A 54 0.83 -0.85 -3.55
C GLY A 54 1.37 -0.27 -2.23
N LYS A 55 1.68 1.03 -2.18
CA LYS A 55 2.10 1.72 -0.95
C LYS A 55 1.10 1.57 0.21
N SER A 56 -0.19 1.87 -0.03
CA SER A 56 -1.25 1.73 0.98
C SER A 56 -1.36 0.30 1.49
N HIS A 57 -1.22 -0.68 0.60
CA HIS A 57 -1.24 -2.10 0.96
C HIS A 57 -0.01 -2.48 1.81
N MET A 58 1.18 -1.94 1.51
CA MET A 58 2.39 -2.12 2.34
C MET A 58 2.16 -1.57 3.74
N LEU A 59 1.62 -0.36 3.82
CA LEU A 59 1.31 0.30 5.08
C LEU A 59 0.36 -0.57 5.93
N GLU A 60 -0.76 -1.01 5.38
CA GLU A 60 -1.72 -1.87 6.09
C GLU A 60 -1.11 -3.16 6.61
N THR A 61 -0.22 -3.74 5.83
CA THR A 61 0.47 -4.99 6.18
C THR A 61 1.40 -4.77 7.36
N VAL A 62 2.27 -3.75 7.28
CA VAL A 62 3.18 -3.40 8.37
C VAL A 62 2.39 -3.01 9.61
N ALA A 63 1.29 -2.27 9.47
CA ALA A 63 0.39 -1.95 10.57
C ALA A 63 -0.14 -3.22 11.23
N GLU A 64 -0.70 -4.16 10.46
CA GLU A 64 -1.27 -5.41 11.00
C GLU A 64 -0.22 -6.25 11.74
N GLU A 65 0.97 -6.41 11.16
CA GLU A 65 2.06 -7.15 11.78
C GLU A 65 2.53 -6.55 13.11
N MET A 66 2.45 -5.22 13.23
CA MET A 66 2.98 -4.49 14.38
C MET A 66 1.92 -4.15 15.43
N LYS A 67 0.64 -4.37 15.16
CA LYS A 67 -0.46 -4.14 16.12
C LYS A 67 -0.28 -4.86 17.46
N GLY A 68 0.39 -6.02 17.46
CA GLY A 68 0.70 -6.77 18.69
C GLY A 68 1.91 -6.25 19.46
N GLU A 69 2.72 -5.37 18.86
CA GLU A 69 4.01 -4.93 19.41
C GLU A 69 3.99 -3.46 19.87
N ARG A 70 3.16 -2.62 19.25
CA ARG A 70 3.17 -1.16 19.45
C ARG A 70 1.81 -0.53 19.13
N LEU A 71 1.56 0.67 19.64
CA LEU A 71 0.38 1.45 19.28
C LEU A 71 0.46 1.89 17.81
N ILE A 72 -0.53 1.54 16.99
CA ILE A 72 -0.57 1.91 15.58
C ILE A 72 -1.59 3.02 15.38
N VAL A 73 -1.13 4.16 14.85
CA VAL A 73 -1.99 5.26 14.40
C VAL A 73 -1.85 5.36 12.89
N HIS A 74 -2.87 4.92 12.14
CA HIS A 74 -2.83 4.93 10.67
C HIS A 74 -3.88 5.89 10.10
N LEU A 75 -3.40 6.96 9.45
CA LEU A 75 -4.20 7.95 8.76
C LEU A 75 -4.19 7.66 7.26
N LYS A 76 -5.28 7.09 6.73
CA LYS A 76 -5.46 6.83 5.30
C LYS A 76 -5.81 8.08 4.50
N GLU A 77 -6.44 9.05 5.16
CA GLU A 77 -6.90 10.30 4.58
C GLU A 77 -6.16 11.46 5.28
N PRO A 78 -5.23 12.14 4.60
CA PRO A 78 -4.37 13.17 5.18
C PRO A 78 -5.01 14.57 5.11
N PHE A 79 -6.31 14.68 5.36
CA PHE A 79 -7.00 15.96 5.40
C PHE A 79 -7.28 16.33 6.86
N PHE A 80 -6.31 16.94 7.51
CA PHE A 80 -6.44 17.36 8.90
C PHE A 80 -5.74 18.69 9.13
N GLU A 81 -6.32 19.50 10.00
CA GLU A 81 -5.61 20.64 10.58
C GLU A 81 -4.66 20.17 11.71
N PRO A 82 -3.59 20.93 12.03
CA PRO A 82 -2.66 20.61 13.12
C PRO A 82 -3.33 20.23 14.45
N LYS A 83 -4.43 20.92 14.78
CA LYS A 83 -5.20 20.66 16.00
C LYS A 83 -5.89 19.30 15.96
N GLU A 84 -6.56 18.98 14.86
CA GLU A 84 -7.30 17.73 14.68
C GLU A 84 -6.36 16.52 14.70
N PHE A 85 -5.16 16.67 14.14
CA PHE A 85 -4.13 15.65 14.20
C PHE A 85 -3.71 15.33 15.65
N LEU A 86 -3.44 16.37 16.45
CA LEU A 86 -3.08 16.20 17.86
C LEU A 86 -4.21 15.59 18.67
N GLU A 87 -5.46 16.02 18.45
CA GLU A 87 -6.64 15.43 19.08
C GLU A 87 -6.78 13.95 18.72
N ARG A 88 -6.50 13.58 17.47
CA ARG A 88 -6.50 12.17 17.04
C ARG A 88 -5.40 11.37 17.73
N LEU A 89 -4.16 11.88 17.79
CA LEU A 89 -3.06 11.23 18.50
C LEU A 89 -3.40 10.97 19.98
N LEU A 90 -3.97 11.97 20.67
CA LEU A 90 -4.37 11.83 22.06
C LEU A 90 -5.51 10.82 22.23
N ARG A 91 -6.51 10.85 21.34
CA ARG A 91 -7.63 9.89 21.36
C ARG A 91 -7.18 8.45 21.19
N GLU A 92 -6.27 8.17 20.25
CA GLU A 92 -5.71 6.84 20.02
C GLU A 92 -4.86 6.36 21.21
N ALA A 93 -4.26 7.29 21.96
CA ALA A 93 -3.56 6.97 23.20
C ALA A 93 -4.49 6.77 24.42
N GLY A 94 -5.80 7.00 24.26
CA GLY A 94 -6.81 6.91 25.32
C GLY A 94 -6.88 8.15 26.22
N GLU A 95 -6.40 9.29 25.75
CA GLU A 95 -6.19 10.50 26.55
C GLU A 95 -7.24 11.59 26.24
N PRO A 96 -7.51 12.51 27.18
CA PRO A 96 -8.44 13.61 26.96
C PRO A 96 -8.00 14.49 25.77
N THR A 97 -9.00 14.96 25.02
CA THR A 97 -8.78 15.86 23.88
C THR A 97 -9.30 17.26 24.20
N GLY A 98 -8.78 18.26 23.48
CA GLY A 98 -9.15 19.66 23.65
C GLY A 98 -8.10 20.51 24.38
N GLY A 99 -8.23 21.82 24.24
CA GLY A 99 -7.26 22.81 24.74
C GLY A 99 -6.46 23.47 23.62
N GLU A 100 -5.43 24.21 24.02
CA GLU A 100 -4.52 24.89 23.10
C GLU A 100 -3.56 23.90 22.43
N ILE A 101 -3.20 24.18 21.17
CA ILE A 101 -2.31 23.35 20.34
C ILE A 101 -1.00 23.03 21.08
N ASP A 102 -0.38 24.02 21.73
CA ASP A 102 0.88 23.82 22.43
C ASP A 102 0.78 22.94 23.68
N GLY A 103 -0.39 22.92 24.33
CA GLY A 103 -0.67 22.00 25.44
C GLY A 103 -0.83 20.57 24.95
N MET A 104 -1.63 20.38 23.89
CA MET A 104 -1.82 19.06 23.28
C MET A 104 -0.52 18.50 22.69
N LYS A 105 0.30 19.35 22.05
CA LYS A 105 1.61 18.97 21.52
C LYS A 105 2.52 18.45 22.63
N ARG A 106 2.61 19.16 23.77
CA ARG A 106 3.41 18.73 24.92
C ARG A 106 2.92 17.39 25.47
N ALA A 107 1.61 17.26 25.71
CA ALA A 107 1.02 16.01 26.16
C ALA A 107 1.33 14.86 25.20
N ALA A 108 1.13 15.05 23.90
CA ALA A 108 1.40 14.03 22.89
C ALA A 108 2.88 13.60 22.90
N VAL A 109 3.82 14.54 23.01
CA VAL A 109 5.26 14.23 23.13
C VAL A 109 5.55 13.40 24.38
N ASP A 110 4.98 13.75 25.53
CA ASP A 110 5.22 13.04 26.79
C ASP A 110 4.67 11.60 26.72
N ILE A 111 3.45 11.43 26.19
CA ILE A 111 2.79 10.13 26.06
C ILE A 111 3.52 9.22 25.08
N TYR A 112 3.78 9.71 23.86
CA TYR A 112 4.40 8.95 22.79
C TYR A 112 5.91 8.75 23.04
N GLY A 113 6.55 9.60 23.84
CA GLY A 113 7.93 9.41 24.30
C GLY A 113 8.11 8.17 25.19
N GLN A 114 7.07 7.76 25.92
CA GLN A 114 7.11 6.65 26.89
C GLN A 114 6.53 5.33 26.35
N ARG A 115 5.89 5.35 25.18
CA ARG A 115 5.17 4.21 24.63
C ARG A 115 5.71 3.89 23.23
N GLU A 116 5.91 2.60 22.93
CA GLU A 116 6.22 2.19 21.57
C GLU A 116 5.00 2.39 20.68
N HIS A 117 5.22 3.03 19.54
CA HIS A 117 4.17 3.37 18.59
C HIS A 117 4.71 3.50 17.17
N LEU A 118 3.80 3.59 16.22
CA LEU A 118 4.06 3.94 14.82
C LEU A 118 2.90 4.78 14.31
N VAL A 119 3.21 6.01 13.88
CA VAL A 119 2.25 6.90 13.24
C VAL A 119 2.50 6.88 11.74
N MET A 120 1.50 6.46 10.98
CA MET A 120 1.54 6.29 9.55
C MET A 120 0.55 7.23 8.88
N ILE A 121 1.00 7.95 7.85
CA ILE A 121 0.16 8.84 7.06
C ILE A 121 0.29 8.44 5.61
N ASP A 122 -0.83 8.06 5.00
CA ASP A 122 -0.92 7.80 3.57
C ASP A 122 -1.22 9.07 2.78
N GLU A 123 -0.82 9.09 1.51
CA GLU A 123 -0.98 10.23 0.60
C GLU A 123 -0.46 11.57 1.18
N ALA A 124 0.61 11.52 1.98
CA ALA A 124 1.11 12.65 2.77
C ALA A 124 1.53 13.88 1.93
N GLN A 125 1.65 13.75 0.61
CA GLN A 125 1.84 14.88 -0.30
C GLN A 125 0.63 15.83 -0.35
N LEU A 126 -0.55 15.38 0.12
CA LEU A 126 -1.77 16.18 0.18
C LEU A 126 -1.84 17.07 1.43
N LEU A 127 -0.91 16.91 2.38
CA LEU A 127 -0.83 17.75 3.56
C LEU A 127 -0.45 19.19 3.20
N ASP A 128 -1.08 20.14 3.88
CA ASP A 128 -0.71 21.54 3.79
C ASP A 128 0.64 21.82 4.48
N GLU A 129 1.21 23.00 4.24
CA GLU A 129 2.52 23.37 4.80
C GLU A 129 2.52 23.39 6.33
N LYS A 130 1.40 23.78 6.96
CA LYS A 130 1.29 23.84 8.42
C LYS A 130 1.34 22.44 9.04
N SER A 131 0.67 21.47 8.43
CA SER A 131 0.66 20.09 8.91
C SER A 131 2.00 19.41 8.68
N LEU A 132 2.64 19.63 7.53
CA LEU A 132 4.02 19.16 7.30
C LEU A 132 5.01 19.74 8.31
N GLU A 133 4.87 21.03 8.63
CA GLU A 133 5.70 21.69 9.65
C GLU A 133 5.45 21.11 11.05
N LEU A 134 4.19 20.81 11.41
CA LEU A 134 3.88 20.12 12.66
C LEU A 134 4.56 18.74 12.72
N LEU A 135 4.42 17.92 11.68
CA LEU A 135 5.05 16.60 11.62
C LEU A 135 6.58 16.70 11.73
N ARG A 136 7.17 17.70 11.09
CA ARG A 136 8.60 18.01 11.20
C ARG A 136 9.00 18.35 12.65
N ILE A 137 8.22 19.18 13.33
CA ILE A 137 8.45 19.53 14.75
C ILE A 137 8.33 18.29 15.64
N LEU A 138 7.32 17.44 15.42
CA LEU A 138 7.13 16.22 16.18
C LEU A 138 8.27 15.22 15.95
N ALA A 139 8.76 15.08 14.72
CA ALA A 139 9.92 14.26 14.41
C ALA A 139 11.19 14.75 15.14
N ASP A 140 11.42 16.07 15.20
CA ASP A 140 12.59 16.66 15.88
C ASP A 140 12.62 16.37 17.39
N THR A 141 11.47 16.12 18.01
CA THR A 141 11.41 15.72 19.44
C THR A 141 12.02 14.35 19.69
N LYS A 142 12.18 13.52 18.65
CA LYS A 142 12.52 12.09 18.73
C LYS A 142 11.55 11.30 19.62
N ALA A 143 10.40 11.86 19.96
CA ALA A 143 9.34 11.14 20.62
C ALA A 143 8.53 10.34 19.59
N PHE A 144 8.42 10.78 18.34
CA PHE A 144 7.53 10.14 17.37
C PHE A 144 8.25 9.26 16.35
N ARG A 145 7.74 8.04 16.13
CA ARG A 145 8.06 7.23 14.94
C ARG A 145 7.06 7.52 13.84
N LEU A 146 7.47 8.30 12.84
CA LEU A 146 6.63 8.75 11.74
C LEU A 146 7.00 8.06 10.43
N LEU A 147 5.99 7.54 9.73
CA LEU A 147 6.09 6.96 8.39
C LEU A 147 5.12 7.67 7.44
N LEU A 148 5.66 8.37 6.45
CA LEU A 148 4.90 9.13 5.46
C LEU A 148 4.94 8.40 4.11
N SER A 149 3.80 7.93 3.63
CA SER A 149 3.64 7.40 2.27
C SER A 149 3.24 8.52 1.32
N MET A 150 3.89 8.60 0.18
CA MET A 150 3.62 9.63 -0.82
C MET A 150 4.00 9.18 -2.22
N HIS A 151 3.47 9.87 -3.22
CA HIS A 151 3.92 9.71 -4.61
C HIS A 151 5.40 10.09 -4.75
N LYS A 152 6.14 9.37 -5.60
CA LYS A 152 7.60 9.50 -5.70
C LYS A 152 8.03 10.93 -6.03
N ARG A 153 7.46 11.53 -7.09
CA ARG A 153 7.81 12.87 -7.54
C ARG A 153 7.55 13.92 -6.46
N GLU A 154 6.35 13.94 -5.90
CA GLU A 154 5.95 14.90 -4.86
C GLU A 154 6.78 14.71 -3.58
N GLY A 155 7.11 13.46 -3.24
CA GLY A 155 7.99 13.16 -2.11
C GLY A 155 9.41 13.66 -2.30
N GLU A 156 10.00 13.48 -3.49
CA GLU A 156 11.31 14.02 -3.84
C GLU A 156 11.33 15.57 -3.75
N GLU A 157 10.27 16.23 -4.20
CA GLU A 157 10.11 17.69 -4.06
C GLU A 157 10.05 18.13 -2.59
N ILE A 158 9.31 17.41 -1.74
CA ILE A 158 9.23 17.68 -0.29
C ILE A 158 10.60 17.48 0.37
N LEU A 159 11.28 16.38 0.06
CA LEU A 159 12.60 16.04 0.60
C LEU A 159 13.67 17.06 0.19
N ALA A 160 13.54 17.68 -1.00
CA ALA A 160 14.44 18.72 -1.46
C ALA A 160 14.29 20.05 -0.68
N ARG A 161 13.17 20.26 0.03
CA ARG A 161 12.94 21.51 0.79
C ARG A 161 13.97 21.66 1.92
N PRO A 162 14.44 22.89 2.23
CA PRO A 162 15.50 23.13 3.22
C PRO A 162 15.25 22.50 4.60
N HIS A 163 13.98 22.49 5.02
CA HIS A 163 13.57 21.97 6.33
C HIS A 163 13.56 20.42 6.40
N PHE A 164 13.55 19.69 5.27
CA PHE A 164 13.69 18.23 5.27
C PHE A 164 15.11 17.78 4.89
N ARG A 165 15.78 18.53 4.01
CA ARG A 165 17.13 18.22 3.52
C ARG A 165 18.22 18.17 4.60
N THR A 166 18.07 18.98 5.65
CA THR A 166 19.07 19.11 6.73
C THR A 166 18.92 18.09 7.87
N ARG A 167 17.85 17.27 7.84
CA ARG A 167 17.47 16.38 8.94
C ARG A 167 17.67 14.91 8.57
N SER A 168 17.88 14.08 9.60
CA SER A 168 18.01 12.63 9.45
C SER A 168 16.67 11.98 9.09
N HIS A 169 16.52 11.60 7.82
CA HIS A 169 15.39 10.81 7.34
C HIS A 169 15.88 9.52 6.66
N ARG A 170 14.95 8.62 6.36
CA ARG A 170 15.17 7.41 5.56
C ARG A 170 14.08 7.31 4.50
N VAL A 171 14.47 6.88 3.31
CA VAL A 171 13.56 6.68 2.18
C VAL A 171 13.57 5.21 1.82
N VAL A 172 12.39 4.63 1.71
CA VAL A 172 12.14 3.31 1.14
C VAL A 172 11.31 3.52 -0.13
N GLU A 173 11.76 2.98 -1.25
CA GLU A 173 11.02 3.06 -2.50
C GLU A 173 10.31 1.73 -2.79
N ILE A 174 9.10 1.82 -3.33
CA ILE A 174 8.36 0.71 -3.91
C ILE A 174 8.18 1.02 -5.40
N GLY A 175 8.59 0.07 -6.23
CA GLY A 175 8.47 0.14 -7.68
C GLY A 175 7.38 -0.78 -8.23
N GLU A 176 7.33 -0.84 -9.55
CA GLU A 176 6.53 -1.81 -10.29
C GLU A 176 7.04 -3.23 -10.06
N LEU A 177 6.12 -4.20 -10.20
CA LEU A 177 6.43 -5.61 -10.11
C LEU A 177 7.13 -6.08 -11.38
N SER A 178 8.19 -6.85 -11.25
CA SER A 178 8.75 -7.60 -12.39
C SER A 178 7.79 -8.68 -12.90
N GLU A 179 8.02 -9.18 -14.11
CA GLU A 179 7.22 -10.27 -14.71
C GLU A 179 7.08 -11.49 -13.77
N ASP A 180 8.18 -11.88 -13.12
CA ASP A 180 8.20 -12.98 -12.16
C ASP A 180 7.39 -12.68 -10.90
N GLU A 181 7.37 -11.43 -10.45
CA GLU A 181 6.63 -11.00 -9.28
C GLU A 181 5.13 -10.92 -9.56
N VAL A 182 4.74 -10.49 -10.76
CA VAL A 182 3.35 -10.57 -11.25
C VAL A 182 2.87 -12.02 -11.23
N ARG A 183 3.68 -12.94 -11.75
CA ARG A 183 3.37 -14.38 -11.72
C ARG A 183 3.18 -14.89 -10.29
N ARG A 184 4.17 -14.69 -9.42
CA ARG A 184 4.12 -15.15 -8.02
C ARG A 184 2.94 -14.57 -7.26
N TYR A 185 2.64 -13.29 -7.48
CA TYR A 185 1.49 -12.64 -6.87
C TYR A 185 0.18 -13.36 -7.24
N ILE A 186 -0.07 -13.56 -8.54
CA ILE A 186 -1.29 -14.21 -9.03
C ILE A 186 -1.39 -15.64 -8.48
N GLU A 187 -0.31 -16.41 -8.56
CA GLU A 187 -0.26 -17.80 -8.08
C GLU A 187 -0.50 -17.89 -6.57
N SER A 188 0.17 -17.05 -5.77
CA SER A 188 0.07 -17.03 -4.31
C SER A 188 -1.34 -16.61 -3.87
N ARG A 189 -1.91 -15.57 -4.50
CA ARG A 189 -3.27 -15.07 -4.20
C ARG A 189 -4.34 -16.13 -4.48
N LEU A 190 -4.28 -16.78 -5.64
CA LEU A 190 -5.21 -17.87 -6.00
C LEU A 190 -4.99 -19.11 -5.12
N GLY A 191 -3.73 -19.49 -4.88
CA GLY A 191 -3.34 -20.66 -4.10
C GLY A 191 -3.82 -20.59 -2.65
N LYS A 192 -3.51 -19.50 -1.94
CA LYS A 192 -3.94 -19.29 -0.53
C LYS A 192 -5.46 -19.30 -0.37
N SER A 193 -6.18 -18.92 -1.42
CA SER A 193 -7.64 -18.86 -1.44
C SER A 193 -8.30 -20.18 -1.87
N GLY A 194 -7.54 -21.26 -2.04
CA GLY A 194 -8.02 -22.58 -2.46
C GLY A 194 -8.47 -22.64 -3.92
N LEU A 195 -7.99 -21.72 -4.76
CA LEU A 195 -8.28 -21.67 -6.20
C LEU A 195 -7.09 -22.20 -7.03
N GLY A 196 -6.40 -23.22 -6.51
CA GLY A 196 -5.26 -23.86 -7.19
C GLY A 196 -5.60 -24.40 -8.58
N ASP A 197 -6.82 -24.93 -8.76
CA ASP A 197 -7.32 -25.37 -10.07
C ASP A 197 -7.34 -24.25 -11.10
N ILE A 198 -7.75 -23.03 -10.71
CA ILE A 198 -7.77 -21.84 -11.57
C ILE A 198 -6.34 -21.37 -11.84
N SER A 199 -5.49 -21.35 -10.80
CA SER A 199 -4.07 -21.01 -10.93
C SER A 199 -3.36 -21.89 -11.95
N GLY A 200 -3.60 -23.21 -11.92
CA GLY A 200 -3.03 -24.19 -12.85
C GLY A 200 -3.47 -24.03 -14.32
N MET A 201 -4.46 -23.17 -14.61
CA MET A 201 -4.87 -22.85 -15.98
C MET A 201 -3.96 -21.79 -16.63
N PHE A 202 -3.17 -21.07 -15.83
CA PHE A 202 -2.23 -20.06 -16.33
C PHE A 202 -0.91 -20.70 -16.71
N GLY A 203 -0.29 -20.18 -17.76
CA GLY A 203 1.05 -20.60 -18.20
C GLY A 203 1.96 -19.38 -18.39
N PRO A 204 3.27 -19.59 -18.60
CA PRO A 204 4.26 -18.50 -18.71
C PRO A 204 3.87 -17.40 -19.69
N ARG A 205 3.29 -17.78 -20.84
CA ARG A 205 2.82 -16.82 -21.86
C ARG A 205 1.72 -15.88 -21.34
N HIS A 206 0.84 -16.35 -20.47
CA HIS A 206 -0.26 -15.56 -19.92
C HIS A 206 0.30 -14.50 -18.96
N TYR A 207 1.22 -14.88 -18.06
CA TYR A 207 1.87 -13.96 -17.13
C TYR A 207 2.67 -12.89 -17.87
N LYS A 208 3.44 -13.28 -18.90
CA LYS A 208 4.17 -12.34 -19.76
C LYS A 208 3.25 -11.30 -20.41
N ARG A 209 2.08 -11.74 -20.86
CA ARG A 209 1.08 -10.88 -21.50
C ARG A 209 0.41 -9.94 -20.49
N ILE A 210 0.08 -10.44 -19.30
CA ILE A 210 -0.42 -9.63 -18.19
C ILE A 210 0.61 -8.57 -17.79
N TYR A 211 1.88 -8.96 -17.65
CA TYR A 211 2.97 -8.02 -17.36
C TYR A 211 3.11 -6.96 -18.45
N ARG A 212 3.08 -7.35 -19.73
CA ARG A 212 3.16 -6.41 -20.86
C ARG A 212 2.06 -5.35 -20.82
N TYR A 213 0.81 -5.72 -20.51
CA TYR A 213 -0.30 -4.77 -20.47
C TYR A 213 -0.33 -3.94 -19.20
N SER A 214 0.06 -4.52 -18.07
CA SER A 214 0.05 -3.83 -16.78
C SER A 214 1.28 -2.96 -16.53
N GLY A 215 2.39 -3.20 -17.24
CA GLY A 215 3.70 -2.63 -16.91
C GLY A 215 4.23 -3.09 -15.54
N GLY A 216 3.61 -4.08 -14.90
CA GLY A 216 3.92 -4.42 -13.51
C GLY A 216 3.28 -3.49 -12.48
N ASN A 217 2.46 -2.51 -12.88
CA ASN A 217 1.72 -1.69 -11.94
C ASN A 217 0.72 -2.56 -11.16
N PHE A 218 0.87 -2.59 -9.84
CA PHE A 218 0.14 -3.52 -8.99
C PHE A 218 -1.40 -3.35 -9.08
N ARG A 219 -1.90 -2.11 -9.08
CA ARG A 219 -3.33 -1.82 -9.29
C ARG A 219 -3.80 -2.32 -10.66
N THR A 220 -3.03 -2.09 -11.71
CA THR A 220 -3.38 -2.53 -13.06
C THR A 220 -3.41 -4.06 -13.17
N VAL A 221 -2.45 -4.76 -12.55
CA VAL A 221 -2.47 -6.23 -12.46
C VAL A 221 -3.75 -6.72 -11.80
N LYS A 222 -4.15 -6.14 -10.65
CA LYS A 222 -5.39 -6.49 -9.96
C LYS A 222 -6.62 -6.31 -10.85
N ARG A 223 -6.77 -5.12 -11.44
CA ARG A 223 -7.90 -4.81 -12.35
C ARG A 223 -7.95 -5.80 -13.52
N MET A 224 -6.81 -6.08 -14.15
CA MET A 224 -6.73 -7.01 -15.26
C MET A 224 -7.18 -8.43 -14.87
N MET A 225 -6.76 -8.92 -13.70
CA MET A 225 -7.19 -10.22 -13.20
C MET A 225 -8.68 -10.24 -12.85
N GLN A 226 -9.19 -9.18 -12.21
CA GLN A 226 -10.61 -9.05 -11.91
C GLN A 226 -11.45 -9.11 -13.18
N THR A 227 -11.18 -8.24 -14.16
CA THR A 227 -11.88 -8.18 -15.45
C THR A 227 -11.80 -9.52 -16.17
N LEU A 228 -10.63 -10.16 -16.21
CA LEU A 228 -10.45 -11.48 -16.82
C LEU A 228 -11.38 -12.53 -16.19
N PHE A 229 -11.45 -12.60 -14.86
CA PHE A 229 -12.32 -13.57 -14.18
C PHE A 229 -13.81 -13.25 -14.36
N GLU A 230 -14.19 -11.98 -14.44
CA GLU A 230 -15.57 -11.57 -14.75
C GLU A 230 -15.96 -12.00 -16.18
N LEU A 231 -15.07 -11.79 -17.15
CA LEU A 231 -15.26 -12.26 -18.54
C LEU A 231 -15.38 -13.79 -18.60
N MET A 232 -14.49 -14.52 -17.92
CA MET A 232 -14.52 -15.98 -17.90
C MET A 232 -15.76 -16.53 -17.19
N ARG A 233 -16.24 -15.85 -16.14
CA ARG A 233 -17.52 -16.15 -15.48
C ARG A 233 -18.67 -16.00 -16.47
N HIS A 234 -18.76 -14.84 -17.12
CA HIS A 234 -19.81 -14.56 -18.10
C HIS A 234 -19.80 -15.57 -19.25
N ALA A 235 -18.62 -15.91 -19.78
CA ALA A 235 -18.47 -16.93 -20.81
C ALA A 235 -18.97 -18.31 -20.35
N LYS A 236 -18.63 -18.72 -19.13
CA LYS A 236 -19.07 -20.00 -18.56
C LYS A 236 -20.59 -20.05 -18.37
N GLU A 237 -21.20 -18.97 -17.89
CA GLU A 237 -22.66 -18.88 -17.69
C GLU A 237 -23.43 -18.94 -19.02
N ASN A 238 -22.84 -18.45 -20.11
CA ASN A 238 -23.44 -18.46 -21.45
C ASN A 238 -23.01 -19.64 -22.33
N GLY A 239 -22.34 -20.66 -21.77
CA GLY A 239 -21.93 -21.86 -22.52
C GLY A 239 -20.80 -21.63 -23.53
N LEU A 240 -20.08 -20.50 -23.44
CA LEU A 240 -18.97 -20.14 -24.31
C LEU A 240 -17.65 -20.78 -23.82
N SER A 241 -17.51 -22.08 -24.01
CA SER A 241 -16.39 -22.88 -23.48
C SER A 241 -14.99 -22.40 -23.92
N LYS A 242 -14.87 -21.75 -25.08
CA LYS A 242 -13.60 -21.19 -25.57
C LYS A 242 -13.09 -20.03 -24.70
N TYR A 243 -13.99 -19.26 -24.10
CA TYR A 243 -13.65 -18.06 -23.32
C TYR A 243 -13.74 -18.29 -21.80
N SER A 244 -14.06 -19.51 -21.37
CA SER A 244 -14.10 -19.89 -19.96
C SER A 244 -12.73 -20.36 -19.44
N VAL A 245 -11.66 -20.20 -20.22
CA VAL A 245 -10.27 -20.52 -19.88
C VAL A 245 -9.34 -19.35 -20.23
N PRO A 246 -8.23 -19.13 -19.51
CA PRO A 246 -7.26 -18.11 -19.87
C PRO A 246 -6.64 -18.40 -21.25
N SER A 247 -6.70 -17.40 -22.12
CA SER A 247 -6.11 -17.42 -23.46
C SER A 247 -5.63 -16.01 -23.82
N ASP A 248 -4.81 -15.90 -24.86
CA ASP A 248 -4.39 -14.60 -25.38
C ASP A 248 -5.60 -13.73 -25.74
N CYS A 249 -6.64 -14.33 -26.33
CA CYS A 249 -7.88 -13.64 -26.67
C CYS A 249 -8.63 -13.09 -25.44
N THR A 250 -8.76 -13.87 -24.37
CA THR A 250 -9.44 -13.38 -23.14
C THR A 250 -8.63 -12.31 -22.42
N LEU A 251 -7.30 -12.40 -22.49
CA LEU A 251 -6.40 -11.38 -21.95
C LEU A 251 -6.47 -10.08 -22.76
N ASP A 252 -6.59 -10.18 -24.09
CA ASP A 252 -6.78 -9.03 -24.97
C ASP A 252 -8.12 -8.35 -24.73
N MET A 253 -9.20 -9.13 -24.59
CA MET A 253 -10.52 -8.60 -24.23
C MET A 253 -10.48 -7.86 -22.88
N ALA A 254 -9.80 -8.42 -21.87
CA ALA A 254 -9.64 -7.74 -20.58
C ALA A 254 -8.79 -6.47 -20.68
N ALA A 255 -7.73 -6.47 -21.50
CA ALA A 255 -6.88 -5.31 -21.70
C ALA A 255 -7.61 -4.19 -22.47
N LEU A 256 -8.44 -4.54 -23.46
CA LEU A 256 -9.30 -3.59 -24.19
C LEU A 256 -10.35 -2.95 -23.28
N ASP A 257 -11.03 -3.75 -22.45
CA ASP A 257 -12.03 -3.25 -21.49
C ASP A 257 -11.43 -2.27 -20.47
N LEU A 258 -10.14 -2.45 -20.16
CA LEU A 258 -9.39 -1.57 -19.26
C LEU A 258 -8.66 -0.41 -19.98
N GLU A 259 -8.86 -0.25 -21.29
CA GLU A 259 -8.21 0.78 -22.13
C GLU A 259 -6.67 0.72 -22.06
N LEU A 260 -6.09 -0.47 -21.85
CA LEU A 260 -4.64 -0.69 -21.80
C LEU A 260 -4.02 -0.86 -23.20
N ILE A 261 -4.85 -1.15 -24.20
CA ILE A 261 -4.49 -1.30 -25.60
C ILE A 261 -5.60 -0.74 -26.50
N ASP A 262 -5.23 -0.27 -27.69
CA ASP A 262 -6.17 0.18 -28.71
C ASP A 262 -6.78 -1.01 -29.49
N ALA A 263 -8.00 -0.81 -29.99
CA ALA A 263 -8.78 -1.79 -30.76
C ALA A 263 -8.35 -1.92 -32.23
#